data_AF-A0A8K0FYL9-F1
#
_entry.id   AF-A0A8K0FYL9-F1
#
_cell.length_a   1.000
_cell.length_b   1.000
_cell.length_c   1.000
_cell.angle_alpha   90.00
_cell.angle_beta   90.00
_cell.angle_gamma   90.00
#
_symmetry.space_group_name_H-M   'P 1'
#
loop_
_entity.id
_entity.type
_entity.pdbx_description
1 polymer ?
#
loop_
_entity_poly.entity_id
_entity_poly.type
_entity_poly.pdbx_seq_one_letter_code
_entity_poly.pdbx_strand_id
1 'polypeptide(L)'
;MKKIIITKEKSAGINKEWDNIKTAIEASTELLEPTSEKRKDWFDDECRKAVQKRKQARMKILEDNTRGRIEQYKQIRNSTQTKVRNKKREAHKKLEEIEEHYRNRNTKLFCKNLREKRKGF
;
A
#
# COMPACT_ATOMS: atom_id res chain seq x y z
N MET A 1 -34.98 13.72 43.52
CA MET A 1 -33.55 13.42 43.24
C MET A 1 -33.43 12.07 42.53
N LYS A 2 -33.40 12.04 41.18
CA LYS A 2 -33.05 10.85 40.38
C LYS A 2 -32.39 11.32 39.08
N LYS A 3 -31.06 11.46 39.07
CA LYS A 3 -30.31 11.88 37.88
C LYS A 3 -28.88 11.35 37.87
N ILE A 4 -28.67 10.04 38.14
CA ILE A 4 -27.32 9.43 38.02
C ILE A 4 -27.32 8.03 37.34
N ILE A 5 -28.44 7.33 37.19
CA ILE A 5 -28.39 5.89 36.80
C ILE A 5 -28.41 5.65 35.27
N ILE A 6 -28.89 6.59 34.44
CA ILE A 6 -29.16 6.35 33.00
C ILE A 6 -27.89 6.30 32.11
N THR A 7 -26.71 6.70 32.61
CA THR A 7 -25.50 6.80 31.78
C THR A 7 -24.63 5.53 31.74
N LYS A 8 -24.74 4.63 32.71
CA LYS A 8 -23.83 3.48 32.82
C LYS A 8 -24.19 2.33 31.87
N GLU A 9 -25.47 1.96 31.78
CA GLU A 9 -25.95 0.88 30.89
C GLU A 9 -25.82 1.22 29.40
N LYS A 10 -26.11 2.48 29.03
CA LYS A 10 -25.96 2.94 27.64
C LYS A 10 -24.50 2.93 27.17
N SER A 11 -23.56 3.28 28.06
CA SER A 11 -22.13 3.22 27.75
C SER A 11 -21.62 1.79 27.59
N ALA A 12 -22.15 0.84 28.37
CA ALA A 12 -21.80 -0.57 28.28
C ALA A 12 -22.31 -1.22 26.97
N GLY A 13 -23.50 -0.83 26.51
CA GLY A 13 -24.04 -1.26 25.22
C GLY A 13 -23.20 -0.77 24.04
N ILE A 14 -22.82 0.51 24.04
CA ILE A 14 -21.97 1.09 22.99
C ILE A 14 -20.59 0.42 22.97
N ASN A 15 -19.98 0.16 24.13
CA ASN A 15 -18.68 -0.51 24.18
C ASN A 15 -18.75 -1.95 23.62
N LYS A 16 -19.84 -2.66 23.92
CA LYS A 16 -20.08 -4.00 23.40
C LYS A 16 -20.28 -4.01 21.88
N GLU A 17 -20.95 -3.00 21.33
CA GLU A 17 -21.05 -2.81 19.88
C GLU A 17 -19.68 -2.54 19.23
N TRP A 18 -18.84 -1.70 19.86
CA TRP A 18 -17.48 -1.46 19.39
C TRP A 18 -16.61 -2.72 19.43
N ASP A 19 -16.70 -3.52 20.49
CA ASP A 19 -15.99 -4.80 20.59
C ASP A 19 -16.47 -5.80 19.54
N ASN A 20 -17.77 -5.85 19.25
CA ASN A 20 -18.31 -6.68 18.17
C ASN A 20 -17.81 -6.24 16.80
N ILE A 21 -17.75 -4.93 16.52
CA ILE A 21 -17.20 -4.41 15.26
C ILE A 21 -15.71 -4.74 15.15
N LYS A 22 -14.95 -4.56 16.24
CA LYS A 22 -13.52 -4.85 16.28
C LYS A 22 -13.25 -6.33 15.99
N THR A 23 -13.93 -7.23 16.70
CA THR A 23 -13.78 -8.68 16.54
C THR A 23 -14.21 -9.14 15.14
N ALA A 24 -15.27 -8.57 14.57
CA ALA A 24 -15.68 -8.85 13.19
C ALA A 24 -14.62 -8.42 12.16
N ILE A 25 -13.98 -7.26 12.37
CA ILE A 25 -12.89 -6.77 11.51
C ILE A 25 -11.66 -7.67 11.66
N GLU A 26 -11.25 -8.02 12.88
CA GLU A 26 -10.11 -8.89 13.16
C GLU A 26 -10.29 -10.28 12.53
N ALA A 27 -11.45 -10.91 12.73
CA ALA A 27 -11.78 -12.21 12.11
C ALA A 27 -11.77 -12.14 10.57
N SER A 28 -12.23 -11.02 10.00
CA SER A 28 -12.19 -10.80 8.55
C SER A 28 -10.76 -10.64 8.03
N THR A 29 -9.86 -10.03 8.82
CA THR A 29 -8.45 -9.88 8.46
C THR A 29 -7.66 -11.18 8.58
N GLU A 30 -8.03 -12.09 9.49
CA GLU A 30 -7.42 -13.41 9.59
C GLU A 30 -7.84 -14.33 8.43
N LEU A 31 -9.09 -14.21 7.97
CA LEU A 31 -9.60 -14.97 6.81
C LEU A 31 -8.97 -14.52 5.49
N LEU A 32 -8.54 -13.25 5.42
CA LEU A 32 -7.66 -12.75 4.37
C LEU A 32 -6.25 -13.25 4.67
N GLU A 33 -5.98 -14.54 4.40
CA GLU A 33 -4.61 -15.03 4.36
C GLU A 33 -3.76 -14.00 3.60
N PRO A 34 -2.58 -13.60 4.12
CA PRO A 34 -1.65 -12.81 3.36
C PRO A 34 -1.19 -13.71 2.22
N THR A 35 -1.95 -13.70 1.11
CA THR A 35 -1.53 -14.25 -0.16
C THR A 35 -0.15 -13.67 -0.34
N SER A 36 0.87 -14.53 -0.31
CA SER A 36 2.26 -14.12 -0.41
C SER A 36 2.29 -13.20 -1.64
N GLU A 37 2.34 -11.89 -1.42
CA GLU A 37 2.19 -10.93 -2.49
C GLU A 37 3.39 -11.23 -3.36
N LYS A 38 3.15 -11.88 -4.52
CA LYS A 38 4.21 -12.21 -5.48
C LYS A 38 5.01 -10.94 -5.59
N ARG A 39 6.24 -10.94 -5.05
CA ARG A 39 7.01 -9.71 -4.89
C ARG A 39 7.00 -9.05 -6.25
N LYS A 40 6.34 -7.90 -6.34
CA LYS A 40 6.31 -7.16 -7.59
C LYS A 40 7.76 -6.78 -7.82
N ASP A 41 8.44 -7.39 -8.80
CA ASP A 41 9.87 -7.15 -9.07
C ASP A 41 10.22 -5.67 -9.24
N TRP A 42 9.22 -4.84 -9.54
CA TRP A 42 9.34 -3.39 -9.73
C TRP A 42 9.05 -2.56 -8.46
N PHE A 43 8.45 -3.17 -7.43
CA PHE A 43 8.12 -2.50 -6.16
C PHE A 43 9.21 -2.76 -5.13
N ASP A 44 10.24 -1.93 -5.24
CA ASP A 44 11.47 -2.00 -4.45
C ASP A 44 11.38 -1.24 -3.11
N ASP A 45 12.50 -1.19 -2.39
CA ASP A 45 12.62 -0.51 -1.11
C ASP A 45 12.40 1.00 -1.21
N GLU A 46 12.71 1.62 -2.34
CA GLU A 46 12.44 3.04 -2.56
C GLU A 46 10.94 3.30 -2.63
N CYS A 47 10.20 2.45 -3.33
CA CYS A 47 8.74 2.48 -3.37
C CYS A 47 8.14 2.26 -1.98
N ARG A 48 8.66 1.28 -1.22
CA ARG A 48 8.25 1.03 0.18
C ARG A 48 8.48 2.26 1.06
N LYS A 49 9.68 2.85 1.01
CA LYS A 49 10.04 4.06 1.78
C LYS A 49 9.13 5.24 1.42
N ALA A 50 8.84 5.45 0.14
CA ALA A 50 7.95 6.52 -0.30
C ALA A 50 6.51 6.33 0.20
N VAL A 51 5.96 5.12 0.12
CA VAL A 51 4.63 4.80 0.65
C VAL A 51 4.58 4.97 2.16
N GLN A 52 5.62 4.54 2.88
CA GLN A 52 5.70 4.72 4.33
C GLN A 52 5.75 6.20 4.72
N LYS A 53 6.53 7.02 4.01
CA LYS A 53 6.56 8.47 4.22
C LYS A 53 5.19 9.10 4.00
N ARG A 54 4.45 8.65 2.97
CA ARG A 54 3.07 9.08 2.72
C ARG A 54 2.12 8.67 3.85
N LYS A 55 2.27 7.45 4.38
CA LYS A 55 1.48 6.96 5.54
C LYS A 55 1.74 7.84 6.77
N GLN A 56 3.01 8.11 7.10
CA GLN A 56 3.38 9.00 8.20
C GLN A 56 2.79 10.41 8.04
N ALA A 57 2.88 10.99 6.84
CA ALA A 57 2.29 12.30 6.57
C ALA A 57 0.76 12.29 6.70
N ARG A 58 0.09 11.19 6.33
CA ARG A 58 -1.34 11.02 6.53
C ARG A 58 -1.72 10.96 8.01
N MET A 59 -0.96 10.25 8.83
CA MET A 59 -1.19 10.19 10.29
C MET A 59 -1.15 11.59 10.90
N LYS A 60 -0.16 12.40 10.52
CA LYS A 60 -0.04 13.79 11.00
C LYS A 60 -1.24 14.68 10.63
N ILE A 61 -1.90 14.42 9.49
CA ILE A 61 -3.14 15.13 9.11
C ILE A 61 -4.33 14.67 9.96
N LEU A 62 -4.40 13.38 10.28
CA LEU A 62 -5.47 12.83 11.11
C LEU A 62 -5.39 13.38 12.54
N GLU A 63 -4.18 13.63 13.04
CA GLU A 63 -3.95 14.28 14.33
C GLU A 63 -4.32 15.77 14.32
N ASP A 64 -3.83 16.54 13.33
CA ASP A 64 -4.15 17.96 13.22
C ASP A 64 -4.08 18.43 11.75
N ASN A 65 -5.23 18.94 11.29
CA ASN A 65 -5.53 19.28 9.91
C ASN A 65 -5.15 20.73 9.54
N THR A 66 -3.97 21.17 9.98
CA THR A 66 -3.43 22.48 9.62
C THR A 66 -3.10 22.57 8.12
N ARG A 67 -3.35 23.73 7.48
CA ARG A 67 -3.09 23.98 6.05
C ARG A 67 -1.68 23.58 5.60
N GLY A 68 -0.66 23.83 6.42
CA GLY A 68 0.72 23.43 6.14
C GLY A 68 0.90 21.90 6.05
N ARG A 69 0.25 21.13 6.93
CA ARG A 69 0.30 19.65 6.89
C ARG A 69 -0.44 19.09 5.68
N ILE A 70 -1.57 19.71 5.31
CA ILE A 70 -2.32 19.35 4.09
C ILE A 70 -1.43 19.50 2.85
N GLU A 71 -0.74 20.64 2.73
CA GLU A 71 0.14 20.90 1.58
C GLU A 71 1.34 19.95 1.55
N GLN A 72 1.98 19.72 2.69
CA GLN A 72 3.08 18.75 2.80
C GLN A 72 2.64 17.33 2.40
N TYR A 73 1.47 16.89 2.85
CA TYR A 73 0.93 15.59 2.44
C TYR A 73 0.63 15.54 0.95
N LYS A 74 0.07 16.61 0.37
CA LYS A 74 -0.21 16.69 -1.07
C LYS A 74 1.07 16.51 -1.88
N GLN A 75 2.16 17.19 -1.49
CA GLN A 75 3.47 17.05 -2.13
C GLN A 75 4.04 15.63 -1.97
N ILE A 76 3.98 15.05 -0.77
CA ILE A 76 4.44 13.68 -0.52
C ILE A 76 3.60 12.66 -1.30
N ARG A 77 2.28 12.84 -1.37
CA ARG A 77 1.37 11.99 -2.12
C ARG A 77 1.70 12.01 -3.60
N ASN A 78 1.85 13.20 -4.18
CA ASN A 78 2.16 13.37 -5.61
C ASN A 78 3.52 12.76 -5.95
N SER A 79 4.57 13.10 -5.19
CA SER A 79 5.92 12.55 -5.41
C SER A 79 5.95 11.02 -5.28
N THR A 80 5.26 10.46 -4.27
CA THR A 80 5.13 9.00 -4.10
C THR A 80 4.43 8.36 -5.30
N GLN A 81 3.31 8.95 -5.76
CA GLN A 81 2.56 8.42 -6.89
C GLN A 81 3.39 8.46 -8.18
N THR A 82 4.11 9.55 -8.43
CA THR A 82 5.02 9.66 -9.59
C THR A 82 6.09 8.59 -9.54
N LYS A 83 6.78 8.41 -8.41
CA LYS A 83 7.82 7.38 -8.25
C LYS A 83 7.29 5.97 -8.53
N VAL A 84 6.18 5.59 -7.89
CA VAL A 84 5.56 4.27 -8.07
C VAL A 84 5.11 4.05 -9.51
N ARG A 85 4.51 5.06 -10.15
CA ARG A 85 4.10 4.97 -11.57
C ARG A 85 5.29 4.83 -12.51
N ASN A 86 6.38 5.55 -12.27
CA ASN A 86 7.58 5.49 -13.10
C ASN A 86 8.26 4.11 -12.99
N LYS A 87 8.48 3.60 -11.78
CA LYS A 87 9.01 2.25 -11.55
C LYS A 87 8.17 1.17 -12.23
N LYS A 88 6.84 1.29 -12.13
CA LYS A 88 5.91 0.39 -12.84
C LYS A 88 6.08 0.48 -14.36
N ARG A 89 6.15 1.70 -14.91
CA ARG A 89 6.34 1.92 -16.36
C ARG A 89 7.67 1.36 -16.86
N GLU A 90 8.76 1.58 -16.15
CA GLU A 90 10.08 1.03 -16.48
C GLU A 90 10.06 -0.50 -16.51
N ALA A 91 9.38 -1.13 -15.55
CA ALA A 91 9.24 -2.58 -15.54
C ALA A 91 8.39 -3.12 -16.70
N HIS A 92 7.35 -2.38 -17.13
CA HIS A 92 6.61 -2.72 -18.34
C HIS A 92 7.46 -2.57 -19.60
N LYS A 93 8.24 -1.49 -19.73
CA LYS A 93 9.17 -1.31 -20.86
C LYS A 93 10.16 -2.47 -20.98
N LYS A 94 10.74 -2.93 -19.86
CA LYS A 94 11.62 -4.11 -19.85
C LYS A 94 10.93 -5.38 -20.35
N LEU A 95 9.62 -5.53 -20.13
CA LEU A 95 8.85 -6.65 -20.69
C LEU A 95 8.62 -6.48 -22.20
N GLU A 96 8.32 -5.27 -22.65
CA GLU A 96 8.19 -4.94 -24.08
C GLU A 96 9.51 -5.21 -24.83
N GLU A 97 10.66 -4.86 -24.25
CA GLU A 97 11.99 -5.16 -24.79
C GLU A 97 12.25 -6.68 -24.93
N ILE A 98 11.84 -7.47 -23.93
CA ILE A 98 11.92 -8.94 -24.00
C ILE A 98 11.05 -9.46 -25.15
N GLU A 99 9.84 -8.95 -25.29
CA GLU A 99 8.93 -9.33 -26.37
C GLU A 99 9.48 -8.94 -27.75
N GLU A 100 10.08 -7.76 -27.87
CA GLU A 100 10.73 -7.30 -29.10
C GLU A 100 11.90 -8.21 -29.49
N HIS A 101 12.76 -8.59 -28.54
CA HIS A 101 13.82 -9.57 -28.81
C HIS A 101 13.30 -10.92 -29.28
N TYR A 102 12.14 -11.36 -28.77
CA TYR A 102 11.47 -12.57 -29.25
C TYR A 102 10.99 -12.40 -30.69
N ARG A 103 10.28 -11.31 -31.01
CA ARG A 103 9.78 -11.01 -32.36
C ARG A 103 10.92 -10.93 -33.39
N ASN A 104 12.04 -10.30 -33.02
CA ASN A 104 13.21 -10.12 -33.86
C ASN A 104 14.11 -11.37 -33.94
N ARG A 105 13.69 -12.52 -33.38
CA ARG A 105 14.45 -13.79 -33.31
C ARG A 105 15.83 -13.64 -32.67
N ASN A 106 16.01 -12.66 -31.78
CA ASN A 106 17.25 -12.45 -31.05
C ASN A 106 17.29 -13.34 -29.80
N THR A 107 17.40 -14.65 -30.02
CA THR A 107 17.27 -15.70 -29.00
C THR A 107 18.25 -15.52 -27.85
N LYS A 108 19.48 -15.06 -28.12
CA LYS A 108 20.51 -14.85 -27.10
C LYS A 108 20.10 -13.76 -26.10
N LEU A 109 19.64 -12.61 -26.59
CA LEU A 109 19.20 -11.49 -25.77
C LEU A 109 17.88 -11.81 -25.05
N PHE A 110 16.94 -12.45 -25.74
CA PHE A 110 15.70 -12.94 -25.13
C PHE A 110 15.95 -13.87 -23.93
N CYS A 111 16.76 -14.92 -24.11
CA CYS A 111 17.07 -15.87 -23.03
C CYS A 111 17.92 -15.24 -21.91
N LYS A 112 18.74 -14.22 -22.22
CA LYS A 112 19.49 -13.46 -21.21
C LYS A 112 18.52 -12.66 -20.34
N ASN A 113 17.67 -11.83 -20.95
CA ASN A 113 16.74 -10.96 -20.22
C ASN A 113 15.69 -11.77 -19.43
N LEU A 114 15.24 -12.92 -19.94
CA LEU A 114 14.38 -13.84 -19.19
C LEU A 114 15.05 -14.39 -17.93
N ARG A 115 16.34 -14.74 -18.01
CA ARG A 115 17.11 -15.22 -16.85
C ARG A 115 17.28 -14.13 -15.81
N GLU A 116 17.58 -12.90 -16.23
CA GLU A 116 17.64 -11.73 -15.35
C GLU A 116 16.28 -11.48 -14.67
N LYS A 117 15.19 -11.52 -15.45
CA LYS A 117 13.84 -11.37 -14.92
C LYS A 117 13.46 -12.44 -13.88
N ARG A 118 13.84 -13.70 -14.11
CA ARG A 118 13.58 -14.81 -13.18
C ARG A 118 14.41 -14.71 -11.89
N LYS A 119 15.62 -14.13 -11.94
CA LYS A 119 16.47 -13.94 -10.75
C LYS A 119 15.91 -12.89 -9.78
N GLY A 120 15.06 -11.98 -10.25
CA GLY A 120 14.58 -10.85 -9.45
C GLY A 120 15.64 -9.76 -9.29
N PHE A 121 15.22 -8.60 -8.76
CA PHE A 121 16.11 -7.50 -8.35
C PHE A 121 16.45 -7.61 -6.87
#